data_AF-A0A3D5GR07-F1
#
_entry.id   AF-A0A3D5GR07-F1
#
_cell.length_a   1.000
_cell.length_b   1.000
_cell.length_c   1.000
_cell.angle_alpha   90.00
_cell.angle_beta   90.00
_cell.angle_gamma   90.00
#
_symmetry.space_group_name_H-M   'P 1'
#
loop_
_entity.id
_entity.type
_entity.pdbx_description
1 polymer ?
#
loop_
_entity_poly.entity_id
_entity_poly.type
_entity_poly.pdbx_seq_one_letter_code
_entity_poly.pdbx_strand_id
1 'polypeptide(L)'
;TKAYENDGIEFPCDPDGALEGARLGRRWGARQAWGGSEILHYQFTITEAGEFWCVSYIENATERTPYAVTLGCRSEDAKWFRGGETLRRVSTRKDDDRIDPDILQRWGGVAWPSAAERSFVLAALPPASKEFTPFPGIDLLDVYRFLDRQAGFD
;
A
#
# COMPACT_ATOMS: atom_id res chain seq x y z
N THR A 1 7.07 -9.92 5.04
CA THR A 1 6.05 -9.85 3.96
C THR A 1 6.28 -11.04 3.06
N LYS A 2 5.30 -11.46 2.24
CA LYS A 2 5.52 -12.50 1.22
C LYS A 2 4.73 -12.14 -0.04
N ALA A 3 5.34 -12.29 -1.21
CA ALA A 3 4.68 -12.13 -2.49
C ALA A 3 5.24 -13.14 -3.50
N TYR A 4 4.38 -13.59 -4.39
CA TYR A 4 4.69 -14.55 -5.45
C TYR A 4 3.87 -14.14 -6.68
N GLU A 5 4.46 -14.25 -7.85
CA GLU A 5 3.83 -13.95 -9.14
C GLU A 5 4.05 -15.09 -10.14
N ASN A 6 3.13 -15.21 -11.08
CA ASN A 6 3.32 -16.02 -12.29
C ASN A 6 2.54 -15.44 -13.48
N ASP A 7 2.00 -14.23 -13.31
CA ASP A 7 1.11 -13.53 -14.23
C ASP A 7 1.72 -12.22 -14.73
N GLY A 8 2.92 -11.86 -14.28
CA GLY A 8 3.64 -10.64 -14.68
C GLY A 8 3.24 -9.39 -13.90
N ILE A 9 2.51 -9.51 -12.77
CA ILE A 9 2.35 -8.39 -11.85
C ILE A 9 3.70 -8.03 -11.21
N GLU A 10 4.00 -6.74 -11.13
CA GLU A 10 5.24 -6.26 -10.53
C GLU A 10 4.99 -5.81 -9.09
N PHE A 11 5.66 -6.45 -8.13
CA PHE A 11 5.66 -6.02 -6.74
C PHE A 11 6.78 -5.01 -6.50
N PRO A 12 6.50 -3.92 -5.74
CA PRO A 12 7.56 -3.06 -5.24
C PRO A 12 8.55 -3.86 -4.40
N CYS A 13 9.82 -3.76 -4.73
CA CYS A 13 10.94 -4.30 -3.97
C CYS A 13 12.02 -3.23 -3.77
N ASP A 14 12.95 -3.49 -2.86
CA ASP A 14 14.19 -2.71 -2.76
C ASP A 14 15.18 -3.08 -3.90
N PRO A 15 16.31 -2.37 -4.06
CA PRO A 15 17.29 -2.66 -5.10
C PRO A 15 17.87 -4.08 -5.08
N ASP A 16 17.83 -4.74 -3.92
CA ASP A 16 18.32 -6.11 -3.73
C ASP A 16 17.21 -7.17 -3.94
N GLY A 17 15.99 -6.73 -4.26
CA GLY A 17 14.82 -7.57 -4.50
C GLY A 17 14.02 -7.93 -3.24
N ALA A 18 14.36 -7.39 -2.07
CA ALA A 18 13.60 -7.64 -0.85
C ALA A 18 12.25 -6.90 -0.88
N LEU A 19 11.22 -7.57 -0.35
CA LEU A 19 9.86 -7.03 -0.27
C LEU A 19 9.61 -6.31 1.05
N GLU A 20 10.44 -6.57 2.05
CA GLU A 20 10.36 -6.02 3.39
C GLU A 20 10.51 -4.49 3.37
N GLY A 21 9.49 -3.78 3.85
CA GLY A 21 9.48 -2.32 3.91
C GLY A 21 9.11 -1.63 2.59
N ALA A 22 9.07 -2.36 1.47
CA ALA A 22 8.53 -1.88 0.21
C ALA A 22 7.02 -1.63 0.32
N ARG A 23 6.52 -0.64 -0.44
CA ARG A 23 5.15 -0.15 -0.31
C ARG A 23 4.39 -0.27 -1.61
N LEU A 24 3.22 -0.89 -1.54
CA LEU A 24 2.23 -0.81 -2.61
C LEU A 24 1.70 0.62 -2.77
N GLY A 25 1.32 0.95 -4.00
CA GLY A 25 0.62 2.20 -4.30
C GLY A 25 -0.59 2.38 -3.40
N ARG A 26 -0.90 3.64 -3.04
CA ARG A 26 -1.96 3.95 -2.06
C ARG A 26 -3.28 3.31 -2.44
N ARG A 27 -3.59 3.37 -3.74
CA ARG A 27 -4.86 2.92 -4.30
C ARG A 27 -4.93 1.41 -4.56
N TRP A 28 -3.86 0.66 -4.26
CA TRP A 28 -3.85 -0.79 -4.44
C TRP A 28 -4.84 -1.48 -3.49
N GLY A 29 -5.56 -2.51 -3.97
CA GLY A 29 -6.64 -3.17 -3.22
C GLY A 29 -6.24 -3.65 -1.82
N ALA A 30 -5.05 -4.25 -1.67
CA ALA A 30 -4.49 -4.67 -0.39
C ALA A 30 -4.34 -3.53 0.65
N ARG A 31 -4.13 -2.27 0.22
CA ARG A 31 -4.16 -1.10 1.11
C ARG A 31 -5.59 -0.63 1.38
N GLN A 32 -6.45 -0.66 0.36
CA GLN A 32 -7.82 -0.20 0.46
C GLN A 32 -8.69 -1.08 1.37
N ALA A 33 -8.43 -2.39 1.41
CA ALA A 33 -9.18 -3.36 2.20
C ALA A 33 -9.25 -3.03 3.70
N TRP A 34 -8.22 -2.37 4.25
CA TRP A 34 -8.17 -1.99 5.67
C TRP A 34 -9.19 -0.93 6.08
N GLY A 35 -9.61 -0.09 5.14
CA GLY A 35 -10.63 0.94 5.37
C GLY A 35 -12.04 0.48 5.04
N GLY A 36 -12.19 -0.71 4.46
CA GLY A 36 -13.48 -1.25 4.04
C GLY A 36 -14.24 -1.93 5.18
N SER A 37 -15.56 -2.01 5.04
CA SER A 37 -16.43 -2.84 5.89
C SER A 37 -16.69 -4.22 5.29
N GLU A 38 -16.18 -4.48 4.08
CA GLU A 38 -16.37 -5.75 3.36
C GLU A 38 -15.40 -6.80 3.88
N ILE A 39 -15.85 -8.05 4.00
CA ILE A 39 -14.97 -9.18 4.37
C ILE A 39 -13.93 -9.42 3.27
N LEU A 40 -14.35 -9.32 2.01
CA LEU A 40 -13.49 -9.48 0.82
C LEU A 40 -13.56 -8.20 -0.02
N HIS A 41 -12.39 -7.63 -0.29
CA HIS A 41 -12.25 -6.46 -1.15
C HIS A 41 -11.82 -6.89 -2.56
N TYR A 42 -12.70 -6.74 -3.54
CA TYR A 42 -12.42 -7.02 -4.94
C TYR A 42 -12.05 -5.75 -5.69
N GLN A 43 -10.99 -5.77 -6.50
CA GLN A 43 -10.53 -4.60 -7.25
C GLN A 43 -9.75 -4.98 -8.52
N PHE A 44 -10.04 -4.29 -9.62
CA PHE A 44 -9.15 -4.19 -10.78
C PHE A 44 -8.13 -3.06 -10.55
N THR A 45 -6.85 -3.38 -10.72
CA THR A 45 -5.73 -2.44 -10.57
C THR A 45 -4.97 -2.36 -11.89
N ILE A 46 -4.94 -1.16 -12.47
CA ILE A 46 -4.19 -0.86 -13.70
C ILE A 46 -2.78 -0.39 -13.30
N THR A 47 -1.78 -1.16 -13.69
CA THR A 47 -0.35 -0.87 -13.51
C THR A 47 0.31 -0.48 -14.84
N GLU A 48 1.63 -0.32 -14.86
CA GLU A 48 2.40 -0.21 -16.10
C GLU A 48 2.48 -1.56 -16.85
N ALA A 49 2.53 -2.67 -16.11
CA ALA A 49 2.65 -4.02 -16.66
C ALA A 49 1.32 -4.60 -17.19
N GLY A 50 0.17 -4.07 -16.77
CA GLY A 50 -1.15 -4.54 -17.22
C GLY A 50 -2.29 -4.19 -16.27
N GLU A 51 -3.46 -4.79 -16.49
CA GLU A 51 -4.60 -4.72 -15.57
C GLU A 51 -4.78 -6.07 -14.87
N PHE A 52 -4.80 -6.03 -13.53
CA PHE A 52 -4.90 -7.19 -12.67
C PHE A 52 -6.14 -7.11 -11.79
N TRP A 53 -6.85 -8.22 -11.66
CA TRP A 53 -7.92 -8.37 -10.68
C TRP A 53 -7.34 -8.96 -9.40
N CYS A 54 -7.70 -8.41 -8.26
CA CYS A 54 -7.28 -8.92 -6.96
C CYS A 54 -8.47 -8.99 -5.99
N VAL A 55 -8.44 -10.02 -5.13
CA VAL A 55 -9.23 -10.11 -3.92
C VAL A 55 -8.31 -10.01 -2.70
N SER A 56 -8.68 -9.15 -1.75
CA SER A 56 -7.95 -8.97 -0.49
C SER A 56 -8.85 -9.30 0.70
N TYR A 57 -8.31 -10.05 1.66
CA TYR A 57 -8.94 -10.39 2.94
C TYR A 57 -8.05 -9.89 4.08
N ILE A 58 -8.66 -9.32 5.13
CA ILE A 58 -7.96 -8.92 6.35
C ILE A 58 -8.19 -9.98 7.42
N GLU A 59 -7.12 -10.66 7.83
CA GLU A 59 -7.14 -11.56 8.98
C GLU A 59 -6.89 -10.76 10.26
N ASN A 60 -7.87 -10.76 11.15
CA ASN A 60 -7.84 -10.00 12.40
C ASN A 60 -8.37 -10.79 13.61
N ALA A 61 -8.81 -12.04 13.43
CA ALA A 61 -9.50 -12.81 14.46
C ALA A 61 -8.54 -13.58 15.37
N THR A 62 -7.36 -13.94 14.88
CA THR A 62 -6.47 -14.90 15.57
C THR A 62 -5.10 -14.36 15.99
N GLU A 63 -4.72 -13.15 15.59
CA GLU A 63 -3.36 -12.65 15.82
C GLU A 63 -3.31 -11.32 16.59
N ARG A 64 -2.25 -11.15 17.40
CA ARG A 64 -1.90 -9.83 17.98
C ARG A 64 -1.54 -8.80 16.90
N THR A 65 -1.20 -9.25 15.69
CA THR A 65 -0.83 -8.39 14.55
C THR A 65 -1.71 -8.78 13.36
N PRO A 66 -2.74 -7.99 13.00
CA PRO A 66 -3.56 -8.31 11.84
C PRO A 66 -2.73 -8.21 10.56
N TYR A 67 -3.13 -8.95 9.53
CA TYR A 67 -2.46 -8.95 8.22
C TYR A 67 -3.46 -9.07 7.07
N ALA A 68 -3.01 -8.71 5.86
CA ALA A 68 -3.80 -8.86 4.65
C ALA A 68 -3.29 -10.02 3.80
N VAL A 69 -4.20 -10.83 3.26
CA VAL A 69 -3.91 -11.84 2.25
C VAL A 69 -4.54 -11.39 0.95
N THR A 70 -3.78 -11.36 -0.14
CA THR A 70 -4.26 -10.97 -1.46
C THR A 70 -3.95 -12.06 -2.47
N LEU A 71 -4.94 -12.38 -3.29
CA LEU A 71 -4.82 -13.27 -4.45
C LEU A 71 -5.30 -12.52 -5.67
N GLY A 72 -4.74 -12.83 -6.84
CA GLY A 72 -5.11 -12.15 -8.07
C GLY A 72 -4.74 -12.91 -9.32
N CYS A 73 -5.15 -12.35 -10.44
CA CYS A 73 -4.85 -12.81 -11.78
C CYS A 73 -4.92 -11.63 -12.75
N ARG A 74 -4.62 -11.89 -14.02
CA ARG A 74 -4.88 -10.93 -15.10
C ARG A 74 -6.37 -10.66 -15.21
N SER A 75 -6.72 -9.43 -15.60
CA SER A 75 -8.12 -9.00 -15.78
C SER A 75 -8.94 -9.92 -16.69
N GLU A 76 -8.32 -10.51 -17.72
CA GLU A 76 -8.96 -11.44 -18.67
C GLU A 76 -9.45 -12.75 -18.05
N ASP A 77 -8.82 -13.17 -16.94
CA ASP A 77 -9.13 -14.40 -16.21
C ASP A 77 -10.11 -14.17 -15.05
N ALA A 78 -10.38 -12.90 -14.70
CA ALA A 78 -11.19 -12.54 -13.54
C ALA A 78 -12.61 -13.14 -13.58
N LYS A 79 -13.17 -13.35 -14.78
CA LYS A 79 -14.49 -13.95 -15.00
C LYS A 79 -14.66 -15.35 -14.40
N TRP A 80 -13.57 -16.05 -14.10
CA TRP A 80 -13.60 -17.39 -13.49
C TRP A 80 -13.64 -17.37 -11.96
N PHE A 81 -13.49 -16.19 -11.35
CA PHE A 81 -13.43 -16.01 -9.92
C PHE A 81 -14.65 -15.24 -9.41
N ARG A 82 -15.07 -15.56 -8.18
CA ARG A 82 -16.10 -14.78 -7.47
C ARG A 82 -15.61 -13.34 -7.29
N GLY A 83 -16.46 -12.36 -7.61
CA GLY A 83 -16.10 -10.95 -7.54
C GLY A 83 -15.37 -10.44 -8.78
N GLY A 84 -15.23 -11.26 -9.82
CA GLY A 84 -14.72 -10.86 -11.14
C GLY A 84 -15.60 -9.81 -11.84
N GLU A 85 -16.86 -9.68 -11.42
CA GLU A 85 -17.84 -8.69 -11.87
C GLU A 85 -17.73 -7.32 -11.16
N THR A 86 -16.76 -7.15 -10.26
CA THR A 86 -16.58 -5.89 -9.52
C THR A 86 -16.40 -4.69 -10.47
N LEU A 87 -17.06 -3.58 -10.13
CA LEU A 87 -16.91 -2.31 -10.86
C LEU A 87 -15.74 -1.47 -10.33
N ARG A 88 -15.13 -1.88 -9.22
CA ARG A 88 -14.00 -1.17 -8.60
C ARG A 88 -12.75 -1.34 -9.46
N ARG A 89 -12.44 -0.31 -10.24
CA ARG A 89 -11.28 -0.26 -11.14
C ARG A 89 -10.47 1.01 -10.86
N VAL A 90 -9.19 0.84 -10.56
CA VAL A 90 -8.32 1.93 -10.12
C VAL A 90 -6.97 1.83 -10.81
N SER A 91 -6.38 2.98 -11.18
CA SER A 91 -5.02 3.01 -11.69
C SER A 91 -4.03 3.28 -10.56
N THR A 92 -2.83 2.70 -10.64
CA THR A 92 -1.74 2.94 -9.70
C THR A 92 -0.46 3.35 -10.44
N ARG A 93 -0.61 3.95 -11.62
CA ARG A 93 0.51 4.40 -12.45
C ARG A 93 1.22 5.56 -11.76
N LYS A 94 2.49 5.79 -12.12
CA LYS A 94 3.34 6.75 -11.41
C LYS A 94 2.75 8.17 -11.36
N ASP A 95 2.03 8.57 -12.40
CA ASP A 95 1.40 9.90 -12.51
C ASP A 95 0.18 10.08 -11.59
N ASP A 96 -0.37 9.00 -11.04
CA ASP A 96 -1.54 9.03 -10.17
C ASP A 96 -1.22 9.43 -8.72
N ASP A 97 0.05 9.35 -8.32
CA ASP A 97 0.53 9.61 -6.96
C ASP A 97 1.12 11.03 -6.82
N ARG A 98 0.64 12.00 -7.61
CA ARG A 98 1.08 13.41 -7.50
C ARG A 98 0.82 13.94 -6.08
N ILE A 99 1.89 14.44 -5.47
CA ILE A 99 1.87 15.00 -4.12
C ILE A 99 1.57 16.49 -4.25
N ASP A 100 0.62 16.98 -3.46
CA ASP A 100 0.42 18.42 -3.28
C ASP A 100 1.67 19.00 -2.58
N PRO A 101 2.40 19.96 -3.18
CA PRO A 101 3.56 20.54 -2.53
C PRO A 101 3.21 21.26 -1.22
N ASP A 102 1.99 21.77 -1.07
CA ASP A 102 1.59 22.56 0.10
C ASP A 102 1.55 21.71 1.37
N ILE A 103 1.12 20.45 1.26
CA ILE A 103 1.11 19.53 2.41
C ILE A 103 2.52 19.18 2.89
N LEU A 104 3.48 19.09 1.96
CA LEU A 104 4.90 18.87 2.31
C LEU A 104 5.47 20.09 3.02
N GLN A 105 5.14 21.30 2.55
CA GLN A 105 5.62 22.53 3.16
C GLN A 105 5.03 22.74 4.57
N ARG A 106 3.75 22.41 4.78
CA ARG A 106 3.08 22.57 6.09
C ARG A 106 3.65 21.66 7.17
N TRP A 107 3.80 20.37 6.88
CA TRP A 107 4.13 19.36 7.89
C TRP A 107 5.59 18.90 7.87
N GLY A 108 6.32 19.24 6.80
CA GLY A 108 7.75 18.97 6.68
C GLY A 108 8.53 19.60 7.84
N GLY A 109 9.25 18.78 8.58
CA GLY A 109 10.01 19.21 9.76
C GLY A 109 9.18 19.48 11.03
N VAL A 110 7.86 19.60 10.92
CA VAL A 110 6.93 19.88 12.03
C VAL A 110 6.43 18.59 12.67
N ALA A 111 6.15 17.57 11.86
CA ALA A 111 5.64 16.29 12.32
C ALA A 111 6.56 15.13 11.92
N TRP A 112 6.87 14.27 12.89
CA TRP A 112 7.72 13.10 12.73
C TRP A 112 7.03 11.87 13.34
N PRO A 113 6.88 10.78 12.59
CA PRO A 113 6.32 9.55 13.14
C PRO A 113 7.32 8.94 14.12
N SER A 114 6.88 8.73 15.36
CA SER A 114 7.62 7.96 16.35
C SER A 114 7.08 6.54 16.35
N ALA A 115 7.85 5.58 15.83
CA ALA A 115 7.48 4.18 15.90
C ALA A 115 7.67 3.70 17.35
N ALA A 116 6.67 3.04 17.94
CA ALA A 116 6.84 2.38 19.23
C ALA A 116 7.96 1.33 19.11
N GLU A 117 9.02 1.53 19.88
CA GLU A 117 10.31 0.86 19.68
C GLU A 117 10.23 -0.67 19.77
N ARG A 118 10.83 -1.37 18.80
CA ARG A 118 11.50 -2.65 19.05
C ARG A 118 12.98 -2.44 18.76
N SER A 119 13.76 -2.22 19.83
CA SER A 119 15.14 -1.71 19.86
C SER A 119 16.19 -2.53 19.08
N PHE A 120 15.81 -3.54 18.30
CA PHE A 120 16.72 -4.39 17.52
C PHE A 120 16.42 -4.48 16.02
N VAL A 121 15.32 -3.89 15.52
CA VAL A 121 14.89 -4.06 14.11
C VAL A 121 15.45 -2.99 13.18
N LEU A 122 15.73 -1.78 13.67
CA LEU A 122 16.14 -0.64 12.83
C LEU A 122 17.60 -0.69 12.36
N ALA A 123 18.45 -1.54 12.95
CA ALA A 123 19.85 -1.65 12.57
C ALA A 123 20.09 -2.44 11.27
N ALA A 124 19.08 -3.17 10.78
CA ALA A 124 19.20 -4.09 9.65
C ALA A 124 18.32 -3.72 8.45
N LEU A 125 17.57 -2.62 8.52
CA LEU A 125 16.69 -2.22 7.42
C LEU A 125 17.42 -1.21 6.53
N PRO A 126 17.48 -1.42 5.21
CA PRO A 126 18.02 -0.42 4.30
C PRO A 126 17.25 0.89 4.47
N PRO A 127 17.95 2.06 4.47
CA PRO A 127 17.28 3.35 4.46
C PRO A 127 16.32 3.36 3.26
N ALA A 128 15.10 3.88 3.45
CA ALA A 128 14.06 3.80 2.42
C ALA A 128 14.60 4.36 1.09
N SER A 129 14.44 3.61 0.00
CA SER A 129 14.89 3.98 -1.35
C SER A 129 14.15 5.17 -1.98
N LYS A 130 13.18 5.75 -1.27
CA LYS A 130 12.49 7.00 -1.66
C LYS A 130 13.05 8.16 -0.87
N GLU A 131 13.28 9.30 -1.55
CA GLU A 131 13.77 10.58 -0.99
C GLU A 131 12.99 11.13 0.22
N PHE A 132 11.88 10.50 0.62
CA PHE A 132 10.95 10.96 1.64
C PHE A 132 10.59 9.90 2.71
N THR A 133 11.56 9.28 3.40
CA THR A 133 11.50 9.02 4.87
C THR A 133 12.65 8.15 5.40
N PRO A 134 13.21 8.42 6.59
CA PRO A 134 14.12 7.50 7.30
C PRO A 134 13.40 6.37 8.06
N PHE A 135 12.05 6.28 7.99
CA PHE A 135 11.25 5.27 8.71
C PHE A 135 10.69 4.20 7.76
N PRO A 136 11.27 2.98 7.77
CA PRO A 136 10.78 1.87 6.96
C PRO A 136 9.30 1.61 7.21
N GLY A 137 8.53 1.38 6.14
CA GLY A 137 7.10 1.06 6.25
C GLY A 137 6.13 2.22 6.58
N ILE A 138 6.59 3.38 7.07
CA ILE A 138 5.70 4.53 7.38
C ILE A 138 5.54 5.50 6.22
N ASP A 139 4.32 5.62 5.70
CA ASP A 139 3.95 6.60 4.69
C ASP A 139 3.75 8.00 5.29
N LEU A 140 4.80 8.84 5.27
CA LEU A 140 4.76 10.20 5.81
C LEU A 140 3.65 11.06 5.21
N LEU A 141 3.33 10.88 3.93
CA LEU A 141 2.25 11.65 3.31
C LEU A 141 0.87 11.21 3.82
N ASP A 142 0.69 9.95 4.24
CA ASP A 142 -0.54 9.56 4.95
C ASP A 142 -0.60 10.19 6.34
N VAL A 143 0.53 10.32 7.04
CA VAL A 143 0.62 11.03 8.32
C VAL A 143 0.24 12.50 8.12
N TYR A 144 0.81 13.17 7.12
CA TYR A 144 0.50 14.57 6.85
C TYR A 144 -0.96 14.77 6.45
N ARG A 145 -1.52 13.89 5.60
CA ARG A 145 -2.95 13.93 5.26
C ARG A 145 -3.85 13.70 6.46
N PHE A 146 -3.43 12.84 7.40
CA PHE A 146 -4.13 12.68 8.66
C PHE A 146 -4.11 13.99 9.46
N LEU A 147 -2.95 14.65 9.56
CA LEU A 147 -2.81 15.90 10.28
C LEU A 147 -3.60 17.05 9.64
N ASP A 148 -3.62 17.16 8.31
CA ASP A 148 -4.47 18.12 7.59
C ASP A 148 -5.95 17.93 7.96
N ARG A 149 -6.45 16.67 7.91
CA ARG A 149 -7.83 16.36 8.34
C ARG A 149 -8.10 16.71 9.80
N GLN A 150 -7.13 16.52 10.70
CA GLN A 150 -7.28 16.89 12.11
C GLN A 150 -7.22 18.40 12.35
N ALA A 151 -6.50 19.14 11.52
CA ALA A 151 -6.38 20.59 11.59
C ALA A 151 -7.50 21.35 10.86
N GLY A 152 -8.36 20.63 10.11
CA GLY A 152 -9.48 21.22 9.36
C GLY A 152 -9.09 21.79 7.99
N PHE A 153 -7.97 21.35 7.43
CA PHE A 153 -7.58 21.62 6.06
C PHE A 153 -8.12 20.47 5.18
N ASP A 154 -9.21 20.69 4.44
CA ASP A 154 -9.74 19.76 3.43
C ASP A 154 -9.29 20.16 2.02
#